data_AF-A0A973JHA3-F1
#
_entry.id   AF-A0A973JHA3-F1
#
_cell.length_a   1.000
_cell.length_b   1.000
_cell.length_c   1.000
_cell.angle_alpha   90.00
_cell.angle_beta   90.00
_cell.angle_gamma   90.00
#
_symmetry.space_group_name_H-M   'P 1'
#
loop_
_entity.id
_entity.type
_entity.pdbx_description
1 polymer ?
#
loop_
_entity_poly.entity_id
_entity_poly.type
_entity_poly.pdbx_seq_one_letter_code
_entity_poly.pdbx_strand_id
1 'polypeptide(L)'
;MFSVTTVSSPSTARYPRDPMWSTDLPSLTRYDEDLVKPAILFADRIDLRSDRLDMAAMVKSDAMKYRSMPMRSLWAYIGICYRRDRTELEMIGVAEGQLASRDEVDAFMEAASTSEPHLEEFWARHETQISEVAHALFELCRTRYTALSSPALDRLVEAGMLTVSGWSAGDDDPWTLAWTDDDEFLARIIDDLLANMNSWGDAVLIESGSRFLLPAGRLPALPATPTPEDIASSLVARIPGLREITIDELVEIRSDLDDYLAAFRAEVITMSKDLAAEQHGGSLEPVDVIDRAWHANVSPILKDLDTKVKRGSYPRQLLGAFAEDIGTQAASGASVLFAAGSALAGVGTLLPAAAAASVPFLRALNSRLKARDDLRDHRLFFLYEANRRIGEGSRRR
;
A
#
# COMPACT_ATOMS: atom_id res chain seq x y z
N MET A 1 4.26 4.14 21.21
CA MET A 1 3.35 3.99 20.07
C MET A 1 4.10 4.42 18.84
N PHE A 2 4.26 3.54 17.85
CA PHE A 2 4.91 3.81 16.57
C PHE A 2 3.83 4.30 15.59
N SER A 3 3.88 5.58 15.21
CA SER A 3 2.90 6.17 14.31
C SER A 3 3.60 6.65 13.05
N VAL A 4 3.01 6.36 11.90
CA VAL A 4 3.61 6.69 10.60
C VAL A 4 2.63 7.53 9.80
N THR A 5 3.06 8.70 9.33
CA THR A 5 2.31 9.46 8.34
C THR A 5 2.88 9.14 6.96
N THR A 6 2.02 8.66 6.09
CA THR A 6 2.32 8.32 4.70
C THR A 6 1.64 9.32 3.79
N VAL A 7 2.42 9.95 2.92
CA VAL A 7 1.94 10.97 1.99
C VAL A 7 1.94 10.41 0.57
N SER A 8 0.76 10.43 -0.04
CA SER A 8 0.49 9.89 -1.37
C SER A 8 0.05 11.00 -2.33
N SER A 9 0.67 11.04 -3.50
CA SER A 9 0.33 11.97 -4.59
C SER A 9 0.40 11.29 -5.96
N PRO A 10 -0.33 10.17 -6.18
CA PRO A 10 -0.27 9.38 -7.39
C PRO A 10 -0.67 10.17 -8.66
N SER A 11 -1.39 11.29 -8.54
CA SER A 11 -1.73 12.14 -9.69
C SER A 11 -0.49 12.76 -10.33
N THR A 12 0.43 13.30 -9.51
CA THR A 12 1.66 13.97 -9.95
C THR A 12 2.64 13.02 -10.64
N ALA A 13 2.61 11.74 -10.28
CA ALA A 13 3.48 10.73 -10.87
C ALA A 13 3.03 10.27 -12.27
N ARG A 14 1.76 10.46 -12.64
CA ARG A 14 1.17 9.79 -13.81
C ARG A 14 0.32 10.67 -14.74
N TYR A 15 -0.15 11.84 -14.32
CA TYR A 15 -1.17 12.57 -15.11
C TYR A 15 -0.84 14.07 -15.28
N PRO A 16 -0.45 14.51 -16.49
CA PRO A 16 -0.40 15.92 -16.87
C PRO A 16 -1.76 16.47 -17.35
N ARG A 17 -2.84 15.68 -17.29
CA ARG A 17 -4.20 16.06 -17.73
C ARG A 17 -5.21 15.81 -16.62
N ASP A 18 -6.36 16.48 -16.76
CA ASP A 18 -7.52 16.40 -15.88
C ASP A 18 -7.79 14.94 -15.44
N PRO A 19 -7.72 14.64 -14.13
CA PRO A 19 -7.93 13.30 -13.59
C PRO A 19 -9.31 12.72 -13.94
N MET A 20 -10.29 13.59 -14.26
CA MET A 20 -11.57 13.21 -14.84
C MET A 20 -11.47 12.63 -16.26
N TRP A 21 -10.30 12.40 -16.83
CA TRP A 21 -10.22 11.67 -18.11
C TRP A 21 -9.18 10.55 -18.08
N SER A 22 -8.67 10.24 -16.89
CA SER A 22 -7.80 9.09 -16.69
C SER A 22 -8.57 7.78 -16.84
N THR A 23 -8.01 6.86 -17.62
CA THR A 23 -8.54 5.51 -17.82
C THR A 23 -8.02 4.49 -16.81
N ASP A 24 -6.97 4.80 -16.04
CA ASP A 24 -6.35 3.89 -15.06
C ASP A 24 -6.45 4.42 -13.63
N LEU A 25 -7.64 4.88 -13.25
CA LEU A 25 -7.96 5.22 -11.85
C LEU A 25 -7.69 4.07 -10.86
N PRO A 26 -7.96 2.78 -11.20
CA PRO A 26 -7.61 1.68 -10.30
C PRO A 26 -6.12 1.63 -9.92
N SER A 27 -5.21 2.15 -10.75
CA SER A 27 -3.80 2.24 -10.39
C SER A 27 -3.49 3.22 -9.27
N LEU A 28 -4.28 4.29 -9.12
CA LEU A 28 -4.14 5.25 -8.01
C LEU A 28 -4.47 4.56 -6.67
N THR A 29 -5.54 3.77 -6.66
CA THR A 29 -5.95 2.98 -5.51
C THR A 29 -4.92 1.92 -5.14
N ARG A 30 -4.42 1.16 -6.13
CA ARG A 30 -3.34 0.18 -5.92
C ARG A 30 -2.04 0.84 -5.42
N TYR A 31 -1.76 2.03 -5.90
CA TYR A 31 -0.59 2.80 -5.46
C TYR A 31 -0.67 3.15 -3.97
N ASP A 32 -1.81 3.65 -3.49
CA ASP A 32 -2.03 3.92 -2.06
C ASP A 32 -1.89 2.65 -1.22
N GLU A 33 -2.50 1.55 -1.68
CA GLU A 33 -2.37 0.24 -1.03
C GLU A 33 -0.91 -0.20 -0.93
N ASP A 34 -0.15 -0.14 -2.02
CA ASP A 34 1.26 -0.50 -2.05
C ASP A 34 2.12 0.40 -1.14
N LEU A 35 1.78 1.68 -1.06
CA LEU A 35 2.49 2.66 -0.26
C LEU A 35 2.32 2.42 1.25
N VAL A 36 1.14 1.98 1.70
CA VAL A 36 0.90 1.72 3.13
C VAL A 36 1.39 0.34 3.59
N LYS A 37 1.56 -0.63 2.68
CA LYS A 37 1.97 -2.01 3.02
C LYS A 37 3.21 -2.09 3.93
N PRO A 38 4.32 -1.37 3.69
CA PRO A 38 5.45 -1.40 4.61
C PRO A 38 5.08 -0.99 6.05
N ALA A 39 4.27 0.07 6.20
CA ALA A 39 3.84 0.57 7.51
C ALA A 39 2.91 -0.39 8.24
N ILE A 40 2.05 -1.14 7.53
CA ILE A 40 1.16 -2.15 8.13
C ILE A 40 1.92 -3.15 8.99
N LEU A 41 3.13 -3.54 8.57
CA LEU A 41 3.91 -4.53 9.30
C LEU A 41 4.44 -4.03 10.64
N PHE A 42 4.79 -2.75 10.76
CA PHE A 42 5.52 -2.28 11.95
C PHE A 42 4.88 -1.13 12.72
N ALA A 43 3.90 -0.41 12.17
CA ALA A 43 3.30 0.77 12.81
C ALA A 43 2.07 0.40 13.64
N ASP A 44 1.90 1.00 14.82
CA ASP A 44 0.66 0.89 15.60
C ASP A 44 -0.49 1.65 14.92
N ARG A 45 -0.18 2.78 14.29
CA ARG A 45 -1.12 3.65 13.58
C ARG A 45 -0.50 4.20 12.31
N ILE A 46 -1.30 4.28 11.26
CA ILE A 46 -0.92 4.83 9.96
C ILE A 46 -1.86 6.00 9.67
N ASP A 47 -1.33 7.15 9.29
CA ASP A 47 -2.10 8.25 8.70
C ASP A 47 -1.74 8.37 7.22
N LEU A 48 -2.65 7.93 6.33
CA LEU A 48 -2.51 8.07 4.89
C LEU A 48 -3.17 9.38 4.43
N ARG A 49 -2.33 10.29 3.94
CA ARG A 49 -2.78 11.52 3.25
C ARG A 49 -2.70 11.28 1.75
N SER A 50 -3.81 11.39 1.04
CA SER A 50 -3.84 11.04 -0.39
C SER A 50 -4.73 11.98 -1.21
N ASP A 51 -4.18 12.49 -2.31
CA ASP A 51 -4.93 13.26 -3.33
C ASP A 51 -6.05 12.43 -4.00
N ARG A 52 -5.96 11.10 -3.92
CA ARG A 52 -7.02 10.18 -4.36
C ARG A 52 -8.34 10.49 -3.66
N LEU A 53 -8.32 10.88 -2.38
CA LEU A 53 -9.54 11.22 -1.66
C LEU A 53 -10.13 12.55 -2.12
N ASP A 54 -9.31 13.56 -2.39
CA ASP A 54 -9.77 14.83 -2.96
C ASP A 54 -10.38 14.59 -4.36
N MET A 55 -9.72 13.75 -5.19
CA MET A 55 -10.27 13.31 -6.48
C MET A 55 -11.61 12.58 -6.32
N ALA A 56 -11.75 11.71 -5.33
CA ALA A 56 -13.00 11.00 -5.07
C ALA A 56 -14.12 11.96 -4.63
N ALA A 57 -13.78 13.01 -3.86
CA ALA A 57 -14.70 14.07 -3.48
C ALA A 57 -15.14 14.91 -4.68
N MET A 58 -14.23 15.28 -5.58
CA MET A 58 -14.56 15.97 -6.84
C MET A 58 -15.48 15.12 -7.72
N VAL A 59 -15.18 13.83 -7.91
CA VAL A 59 -16.03 12.92 -8.70
C VAL A 59 -17.44 12.78 -8.11
N LYS A 60 -17.57 12.76 -6.77
CA LYS A 60 -18.87 12.80 -6.09
C LYS A 60 -19.61 14.12 -6.33
N SER A 61 -18.91 15.25 -6.24
CA SER A 61 -19.45 16.58 -6.52
C SER A 61 -19.97 16.66 -7.95
N ASP A 62 -19.22 16.19 -8.94
CA ASP A 62 -19.66 16.18 -10.34
C ASP A 62 -20.85 15.27 -10.59
N ALA A 63 -20.89 14.07 -9.97
CA ALA A 63 -22.07 13.23 -9.99
C ALA A 63 -23.31 13.97 -9.46
N MET A 64 -23.15 14.76 -8.40
CA MET A 64 -24.23 15.59 -7.85
C MET A 64 -24.64 16.70 -8.81
N LYS A 65 -23.69 17.40 -9.46
CA LYS A 65 -23.96 18.42 -10.49
C LYS A 65 -24.84 17.85 -11.60
N TYR A 66 -24.47 16.71 -12.19
CA TYR A 66 -25.23 16.10 -13.29
C TYR A 66 -26.62 15.59 -12.87
N ARG A 67 -26.76 15.14 -11.61
CA ARG A 67 -28.04 14.63 -11.10
C ARG A 67 -29.01 15.74 -10.70
N SER A 68 -28.50 16.83 -10.13
CA SER A 68 -29.30 17.79 -9.37
C SER A 68 -29.30 19.21 -9.94
N MET A 69 -28.47 19.51 -10.94
CA MET A 69 -28.36 20.84 -11.54
C MET A 69 -28.69 20.79 -13.04
N PRO A 70 -29.97 21.03 -13.44
CA PRO A 70 -30.39 20.99 -14.85
C PRO A 70 -29.51 21.84 -15.77
N MET A 71 -29.13 23.04 -15.33
CA MET A 71 -28.24 23.91 -16.10
C MET A 71 -26.87 23.28 -16.37
N ARG A 72 -26.30 22.52 -15.42
CA ARG A 72 -25.03 21.81 -15.66
C ARG A 72 -25.20 20.68 -16.66
N SER A 73 -26.31 19.95 -16.61
CA SER A 73 -26.65 18.92 -17.60
C SER A 73 -26.79 19.49 -19.01
N LEU A 74 -27.48 20.62 -19.16
CA LEU A 74 -27.58 21.35 -20.43
C LEU A 74 -26.20 21.75 -20.96
N TRP A 75 -25.37 22.40 -20.13
CA TRP A 75 -24.04 22.85 -20.55
C TRP A 75 -23.09 21.70 -20.87
N ALA A 76 -23.18 20.59 -20.14
CA ALA A 76 -22.41 19.38 -20.44
C ALA A 76 -22.82 18.79 -21.80
N TYR A 77 -24.12 18.67 -22.06
CA TYR A 77 -24.65 18.23 -23.35
C TYR A 77 -24.16 19.12 -24.50
N ILE A 78 -24.27 20.44 -24.36
CA ILE A 78 -23.78 21.42 -25.36
C ILE A 78 -22.28 21.24 -25.59
N GLY A 79 -21.49 21.15 -24.52
CA GLY A 79 -20.03 20.98 -24.60
C GLY A 79 -19.63 19.71 -25.35
N ILE A 80 -20.34 18.61 -25.11
CA ILE A 80 -20.14 17.33 -25.82
C ILE A 80 -20.56 17.46 -27.29
N CYS A 81 -21.70 18.09 -27.59
CA CYS A 81 -22.16 18.32 -28.96
C CYS A 81 -21.18 19.18 -29.77
N TYR A 82 -20.51 20.15 -29.12
CA TYR A 82 -19.50 21.00 -29.72
C TYR A 82 -18.19 20.24 -29.98
N ARG A 83 -17.62 19.63 -28.93
CA ARG A 83 -16.33 18.91 -29.01
C ARG A 83 -16.40 17.68 -29.92
N ARG A 84 -17.44 16.85 -29.74
CA ARG A 84 -17.59 15.53 -30.38
C ARG A 84 -16.33 14.67 -30.25
N ASP A 85 -15.69 14.70 -29.09
CA ASP A 85 -14.52 13.87 -28.85
C ASP A 85 -14.94 12.40 -28.82
N ARG A 86 -14.38 11.60 -29.75
CA ARG A 86 -14.75 10.20 -29.90
C ARG A 86 -14.43 9.37 -28.65
N THR A 87 -13.35 9.69 -27.96
CA THR A 87 -12.93 8.98 -26.74
C THR A 87 -13.90 9.28 -25.61
N GLU A 88 -14.31 10.54 -25.45
CA GLU A 88 -15.33 10.98 -24.51
C GLU A 88 -16.66 10.26 -24.77
N LEU A 89 -17.13 10.24 -26.02
CA LEU A 89 -18.38 9.57 -26.41
C LEU A 89 -18.36 8.06 -26.16
N GLU A 90 -17.27 7.38 -26.53
CA GLU A 90 -17.08 5.94 -26.26
C GLU A 90 -17.05 5.67 -24.74
N MET A 91 -16.45 6.55 -23.95
CA MET A 91 -16.35 6.42 -22.50
C MET A 91 -17.70 6.58 -21.78
N ILE A 92 -18.54 7.51 -22.21
CA ILE A 92 -19.88 7.74 -21.63
C ILE A 92 -20.96 6.86 -22.29
N GLY A 93 -20.65 6.17 -23.38
CA GLY A 93 -21.59 5.30 -24.08
C GLY A 93 -22.68 6.04 -24.86
N VAL A 94 -22.37 7.24 -25.36
CA VAL A 94 -23.31 8.08 -26.13
C VAL A 94 -22.95 8.04 -27.61
N ALA A 95 -23.93 7.70 -28.45
CA ALA A 95 -23.75 7.68 -29.90
C ALA A 95 -23.80 9.11 -30.48
N GLU A 96 -23.03 9.36 -31.54
CA GLU A 96 -22.99 10.68 -32.19
C GLU A 96 -24.37 11.14 -32.70
N GLY A 97 -25.25 10.19 -33.08
CA GLY A 97 -26.63 10.49 -33.49
C GLY A 97 -27.55 10.98 -32.37
N GLN A 98 -27.14 10.89 -31.11
CA GLN A 98 -27.86 11.42 -29.96
C GLN A 98 -27.48 12.89 -29.66
N LEU A 99 -26.56 13.47 -30.42
CA LEU A 99 -26.09 14.84 -30.23
C LEU A 99 -26.79 15.81 -31.19
N ALA A 100 -27.03 17.02 -30.72
CA ALA A 100 -27.41 18.15 -31.57
C ALA A 100 -26.32 18.40 -32.61
N SER A 101 -26.72 18.86 -33.80
CA SER A 101 -25.76 19.26 -34.83
C SER A 101 -24.89 20.43 -34.36
N ARG A 102 -23.68 20.57 -34.92
CA ARG A 102 -22.81 21.72 -34.58
C ARG A 102 -23.47 23.04 -34.93
N ASP A 103 -24.15 23.11 -36.07
CA ASP A 103 -24.87 24.31 -36.50
C ASP A 103 -25.98 24.72 -35.50
N GLU A 104 -26.71 23.74 -34.95
CA GLU A 104 -27.70 24.01 -33.90
C GLU A 104 -27.06 24.52 -32.61
N VAL A 105 -25.92 23.95 -32.22
CA VAL A 105 -25.17 24.39 -31.03
C VAL A 105 -24.60 25.79 -31.23
N ASP A 106 -24.00 26.08 -32.38
CA ASP A 106 -23.43 27.38 -32.69
C ASP A 106 -24.52 28.47 -32.72
N ALA A 107 -25.65 28.19 -33.36
CA ALA A 107 -26.82 29.08 -33.35
C ALA A 107 -27.36 29.29 -31.93
N PHE A 108 -27.40 28.24 -31.11
CA PHE A 108 -27.77 28.36 -29.70
C PHE A 108 -26.79 29.24 -28.93
N MET A 109 -25.47 29.04 -29.08
CA MET A 109 -24.45 29.81 -28.35
C MET A 109 -24.47 31.29 -28.73
N GLU A 110 -24.70 31.62 -30.00
CA GLU A 110 -24.87 33.00 -30.45
C GLU A 110 -26.13 33.62 -29.80
N ALA A 111 -27.25 32.91 -29.82
CA ALA A 111 -28.53 33.41 -29.32
C ALA A 111 -28.60 33.50 -27.78
N ALA A 112 -28.01 32.53 -27.06
CA ALA A 112 -28.00 32.44 -25.60
C ALA A 112 -27.28 33.64 -24.94
N SER A 113 -26.40 34.32 -25.67
CA SER A 113 -25.76 35.56 -25.20
C SER A 113 -26.73 36.76 -25.14
N THR A 114 -27.92 36.65 -25.76
CA THR A 114 -28.82 37.79 -25.98
C THR A 114 -30.19 37.69 -25.29
N SER A 115 -30.74 36.49 -25.01
CA SER A 115 -32.02 36.35 -24.29
C SER A 115 -32.32 34.94 -23.72
N GLU A 116 -33.09 34.87 -22.63
CA GLU A 116 -33.55 33.63 -21.96
C GLU A 116 -34.46 32.70 -22.80
N PRO A 117 -35.37 33.17 -23.67
CA PRO A 117 -36.30 32.30 -24.42
C PRO A 117 -35.64 31.21 -25.27
N HIS A 118 -34.41 31.46 -25.76
CA HIS A 118 -33.66 30.47 -26.56
C HIS A 118 -33.20 29.26 -25.75
N LEU A 119 -33.02 29.42 -24.43
CA LEU A 119 -32.66 28.33 -23.53
C LEU A 119 -33.80 27.34 -23.35
N GLU A 120 -35.01 27.84 -23.11
CA GLU A 120 -36.21 27.00 -22.96
C GLU A 120 -36.52 26.24 -24.24
N GLU A 121 -36.39 26.88 -25.41
CA GLU A 121 -36.63 26.23 -26.70
C GLU A 121 -35.62 25.12 -26.99
N PHE A 122 -34.33 25.39 -26.76
CA PHE A 122 -33.28 24.39 -26.95
C PHE A 122 -33.44 23.22 -25.97
N TRP A 123 -33.73 23.52 -24.70
CA TRP A 123 -34.01 22.49 -23.69
C TRP A 123 -35.19 21.62 -24.11
N ALA A 124 -36.34 22.21 -24.46
CA ALA A 124 -37.54 21.46 -24.84
C ALA A 124 -37.30 20.55 -26.05
N ARG A 125 -36.45 20.97 -27.00
CA ARG A 125 -36.10 20.17 -28.19
C ARG A 125 -35.20 18.99 -27.86
N HIS A 126 -34.30 19.13 -26.88
CA HIS A 126 -33.26 18.17 -26.57
C HIS A 126 -33.39 17.55 -25.17
N GLU A 127 -34.52 17.69 -24.50
CA GLU A 127 -34.71 17.30 -23.09
C GLU A 127 -34.32 15.84 -22.84
N THR A 128 -34.75 14.93 -23.72
CA THR A 128 -34.43 13.51 -23.61
C THR A 128 -32.93 13.27 -23.76
N GLN A 129 -32.29 13.88 -24.76
CA GLN A 129 -30.85 13.74 -25.02
C GLN A 129 -30.01 14.36 -23.89
N ILE A 130 -30.41 15.52 -23.38
CA ILE A 130 -29.78 16.16 -22.22
C ILE A 130 -29.85 15.23 -21.01
N SER A 131 -31.02 14.64 -20.74
CA SER A 131 -31.20 13.69 -19.63
C SER A 131 -30.38 12.42 -19.82
N GLU A 132 -30.31 11.87 -21.04
CA GLU A 132 -29.51 10.69 -21.35
C GLU A 132 -28.02 10.94 -21.14
N VAL A 133 -27.50 12.07 -21.64
CA VAL A 133 -26.09 12.46 -21.45
C VAL A 133 -25.79 12.73 -19.98
N ALA A 134 -26.67 13.42 -19.25
CA ALA A 134 -26.49 13.66 -17.83
C ALA A 134 -26.47 12.35 -17.02
N HIS A 135 -27.35 11.41 -17.35
CA HIS A 135 -27.36 10.09 -16.72
C HIS A 135 -26.07 9.30 -17.04
N ALA A 136 -25.62 9.33 -18.28
CA ALA A 136 -24.37 8.69 -18.70
C ALA A 136 -23.15 9.26 -17.95
N LEU A 137 -23.06 10.58 -17.81
CA LEU A 137 -22.02 11.25 -17.03
C LEU A 137 -22.11 10.89 -15.53
N PHE A 138 -23.31 10.83 -14.97
CA PHE A 138 -23.53 10.37 -13.59
C PHE A 138 -23.02 8.93 -13.38
N GLU A 139 -23.35 7.99 -14.26
CA GLU A 139 -22.89 6.61 -14.19
C GLU A 139 -21.36 6.48 -14.38
N LEU A 140 -20.77 7.31 -15.24
CA LEU A 140 -19.32 7.43 -15.35
C LEU A 140 -18.69 7.87 -14.01
N CYS A 141 -19.20 8.94 -13.40
CA CYS A 141 -18.72 9.41 -12.10
C CYS A 141 -18.87 8.32 -11.01
N ARG A 142 -20.00 7.60 -10.97
CA ARG A 142 -20.20 6.47 -10.03
C ARG A 142 -19.17 5.36 -10.21
N THR A 143 -18.89 4.99 -11.46
CA THR A 143 -17.90 3.97 -11.80
C THR A 143 -16.50 4.40 -11.35
N ARG A 144 -16.16 5.67 -11.57
CA ARG A 144 -14.86 6.24 -11.18
C ARG A 144 -14.69 6.37 -9.67
N TYR A 145 -15.73 6.81 -8.97
CA TYR A 145 -15.72 6.83 -7.51
C TYR A 145 -15.46 5.44 -6.94
N THR A 146 -16.10 4.41 -7.53
CA THR A 146 -15.85 3.01 -7.16
C THR A 146 -14.40 2.61 -7.43
N ALA A 147 -13.84 3.00 -8.58
CA ALA A 147 -12.44 2.73 -8.92
C ALA A 147 -11.43 3.43 -7.99
N LEU A 148 -11.80 4.60 -7.45
CA LEU A 148 -11.03 5.36 -6.46
C LEU A 148 -11.22 4.84 -5.04
N SER A 149 -12.15 3.91 -4.78
CA SER A 149 -12.38 3.35 -3.44
C SER A 149 -11.53 2.09 -3.23
N SER A 150 -11.02 1.87 -2.01
CA SER A 150 -10.31 0.64 -1.65
C SER A 150 -11.00 -0.05 -0.48
N PRO A 151 -11.72 -1.17 -0.72
CA PRO A 151 -12.28 -1.98 0.35
C PRO A 151 -11.20 -2.51 1.31
N ALA A 152 -9.96 -2.66 0.85
CA ALA A 152 -8.85 -3.13 1.67
C ALA A 152 -8.36 -2.05 2.66
N LEU A 153 -8.26 -0.78 2.20
CA LEU A 153 -7.97 0.34 3.10
C LEU A 153 -9.13 0.58 4.08
N ASP A 154 -10.39 0.46 3.62
CA ASP A 154 -11.57 0.62 4.48
C ASP A 154 -11.54 -0.36 5.66
N ARG A 155 -11.16 -1.62 5.44
CA ARG A 155 -10.99 -2.61 6.54
C ARG A 155 -9.91 -2.20 7.55
N LEU A 156 -8.82 -1.59 7.10
CA LEU A 156 -7.79 -1.07 8.02
C LEU A 156 -8.29 0.12 8.83
N VAL A 157 -9.15 0.96 8.24
CA VAL A 157 -9.82 2.07 8.94
C VAL A 157 -10.79 1.52 9.99
N GLU A 158 -11.62 0.54 9.64
CA GLU A 158 -12.52 -0.14 10.56
C GLU A 158 -11.78 -0.82 11.73
N ALA A 159 -10.60 -1.38 11.46
CA ALA A 159 -9.72 -1.97 12.48
C ALA A 159 -8.99 -0.93 13.36
N GLY A 160 -9.12 0.37 13.07
CA GLY A 160 -8.43 1.44 13.78
C GLY A 160 -6.93 1.52 13.53
N MET A 161 -6.42 0.80 12.52
CA MET A 161 -5.00 0.77 12.16
C MET A 161 -4.62 1.92 11.23
N LEU A 162 -5.57 2.40 10.44
CA LEU A 162 -5.38 3.42 9.41
C LEU A 162 -6.35 4.59 9.60
N THR A 163 -5.87 5.81 9.45
CA THR A 163 -6.68 6.97 9.10
C THR A 163 -6.37 7.36 7.67
N VAL A 164 -7.39 7.67 6.87
CA VAL A 164 -7.21 8.16 5.50
C VAL A 164 -7.84 9.53 5.41
N SER A 165 -7.12 10.50 4.87
CA SER A 165 -7.62 11.86 4.66
C SER A 165 -7.07 12.46 3.37
N GLY A 166 -7.83 13.40 2.80
CA GLY A 166 -7.39 14.21 1.67
C GLY A 166 -6.35 15.24 2.10
N TRP A 167 -5.91 16.02 1.12
CA TRP A 167 -5.12 17.23 1.36
C TRP A 167 -5.98 18.36 1.87
N SER A 168 -7.22 18.46 1.40
CA SER A 168 -8.19 19.38 1.96
C SER A 168 -8.52 18.99 3.41
N ALA A 169 -8.50 19.97 4.31
CA ALA A 169 -8.82 19.78 5.72
C ALA A 169 -10.32 19.63 5.98
N GLY A 170 -11.16 19.94 4.97
CA GLY A 170 -12.61 19.92 5.08
C GLY A 170 -13.20 18.57 4.73
N ASP A 171 -14.07 18.06 5.61
CA ASP A 171 -15.09 17.06 5.27
C ASP A 171 -16.24 17.75 4.51
N ASP A 172 -15.90 18.48 3.45
CA ASP A 172 -16.92 19.17 2.68
C ASP A 172 -17.86 18.13 2.10
N ASP A 173 -19.13 18.32 2.38
CA ASP A 173 -20.14 17.49 1.79
C ASP A 173 -20.14 17.71 0.26
N PRO A 174 -20.45 16.67 -0.53
CA PRO A 174 -20.44 16.78 -2.00
C PRO A 174 -21.33 17.89 -2.56
N TRP A 175 -22.33 18.35 -1.81
CA TRP A 175 -23.19 19.45 -2.24
C TRP A 175 -22.48 20.79 -2.10
N THR A 176 -21.79 21.05 -0.99
CA THR A 176 -20.94 22.25 -0.85
C THR A 176 -19.91 22.32 -1.97
N LEU A 177 -19.19 21.23 -2.23
CA LEU A 177 -18.21 21.14 -3.33
C LEU A 177 -18.83 21.30 -4.73
N ALA A 178 -20.12 21.04 -4.90
CA ALA A 178 -20.79 21.19 -6.19
C ALA A 178 -21.01 22.66 -6.59
N TRP A 179 -20.96 23.56 -5.60
CA TRP A 179 -21.13 25.00 -5.77
C TRP A 179 -19.83 25.79 -5.61
N THR A 180 -18.78 25.17 -5.07
CA THR A 180 -17.44 25.76 -5.02
C THR A 180 -16.86 25.86 -6.42
N ASP A 181 -16.26 27.00 -6.74
CA ASP A 181 -15.51 27.16 -7.98
C ASP A 181 -14.26 26.26 -7.97
N ASP A 182 -13.91 25.66 -9.11
CA ASP A 182 -12.77 24.72 -9.16
C ASP A 182 -11.46 25.42 -8.78
N ASP A 183 -11.28 26.71 -9.12
CA ASP A 183 -10.08 27.47 -8.74
C ASP A 183 -10.05 27.77 -7.23
N GLU A 184 -11.21 28.04 -6.62
CA GLU A 184 -11.35 28.22 -5.17
C GLU A 184 -11.03 26.92 -4.43
N PHE A 185 -11.54 25.79 -4.93
CA PHE A 185 -11.27 24.47 -4.38
C PHE A 185 -9.77 24.12 -4.43
N LEU A 186 -9.13 24.35 -5.58
CA LEU A 186 -7.69 24.11 -5.75
C LEU A 186 -6.83 25.03 -4.88
N ALA A 187 -7.17 26.32 -4.80
CA ALA A 187 -6.46 27.27 -3.94
C ALA A 187 -6.49 26.81 -2.48
N ARG A 188 -7.65 26.34 -2.00
CA ARG A 188 -7.79 25.81 -0.65
C ARG A 188 -7.00 24.52 -0.43
N ILE A 189 -7.00 23.57 -1.38
CA ILE A 189 -6.15 22.37 -1.28
C ILE A 189 -4.68 22.77 -1.13
N ILE A 190 -4.21 23.77 -1.89
CA ILE A 190 -2.82 24.24 -1.80
C ILE A 190 -2.55 24.87 -0.44
N ASP A 191 -3.46 25.71 0.08
CA ASP A 191 -3.30 26.33 1.40
C ASP A 191 -3.28 25.28 2.52
N ASP A 192 -4.18 24.29 2.46
CA ASP A 192 -4.23 23.18 3.43
C ASP A 192 -2.99 22.29 3.32
N LEU A 193 -2.52 21.99 2.11
CA LEU A 193 -1.25 21.31 1.85
C LEU A 193 -0.08 22.05 2.53
N LEU A 194 0.04 23.37 2.31
CA LEU A 194 1.11 24.18 2.88
C LEU A 194 1.00 24.26 4.41
N ALA A 195 -0.21 24.42 4.96
CA ALA A 195 -0.45 24.41 6.40
C ALA A 195 -0.07 23.06 7.01
N ASN A 196 -0.47 21.96 6.38
CA ASN A 196 -0.15 20.61 6.77
C ASN A 196 1.36 20.38 6.74
N MET A 197 2.04 20.73 5.65
CA MET A 197 3.51 20.61 5.51
C MET A 197 4.26 21.35 6.62
N ASN A 198 3.75 22.48 7.10
CA ASN A 198 4.34 23.24 8.21
C ASN A 198 4.02 22.65 9.60
N SER A 199 2.99 21.81 9.70
CA SER A 199 2.55 21.17 10.94
C SER A 199 3.08 19.74 11.13
N TRP A 200 3.70 19.16 10.09
CA TRP A 200 4.20 17.80 10.14
C TRP A 200 5.29 17.66 11.20
N GLY A 201 5.06 16.75 12.15
CA GLY A 201 6.07 16.29 13.09
C GLY A 201 7.13 15.39 12.42
N ASP A 202 7.97 14.78 13.24
CA ASP A 202 9.30 14.29 12.83
C ASP A 202 9.33 13.17 11.76
N ALA A 203 8.25 12.42 11.49
CA ALA A 203 8.27 11.27 10.57
C ALA A 203 7.21 11.33 9.45
N VAL A 204 7.65 11.67 8.24
CA VAL A 204 6.82 11.69 7.03
C VAL A 204 7.44 10.78 5.97
N LEU A 205 6.74 9.70 5.65
CA LEU A 205 7.09 8.85 4.51
C LEU A 205 6.60 9.51 3.23
N ILE A 206 7.54 10.11 2.53
CA ILE A 206 7.36 10.63 1.16
C ILE A 206 7.79 9.53 0.19
N GLU A 207 7.00 9.26 -0.86
CA GLU A 207 7.36 8.31 -1.91
C GLU A 207 8.83 8.48 -2.37
N SER A 208 9.49 7.35 -2.59
CA SER A 208 10.80 7.27 -3.26
C SER A 208 10.69 7.68 -4.74
N GLY A 209 10.55 8.98 -5.01
CA GLY A 209 10.37 9.54 -6.35
C GLY A 209 9.81 10.97 -6.33
N SER A 210 8.89 11.26 -5.41
CA SER A 210 8.29 12.59 -5.26
C SER A 210 9.23 13.64 -4.67
N ARG A 211 10.35 13.23 -4.06
CA ARG A 211 11.44 14.15 -3.64
C ARG A 211 12.03 14.96 -4.80
N PHE A 212 12.04 14.41 -6.03
CA PHE A 212 12.52 15.12 -7.22
C PHE A 212 11.49 16.09 -7.80
N LEU A 213 10.22 15.96 -7.42
CA LEU A 213 9.14 16.87 -7.85
C LEU A 213 9.04 18.11 -6.94
N LEU A 214 9.71 18.10 -5.79
CA LEU A 214 9.74 19.22 -4.87
C LEU A 214 10.77 20.26 -5.37
N PRO A 215 10.37 21.54 -5.58
CA PRO A 215 11.30 22.57 -6.03
C PRO A 215 12.49 22.70 -5.08
N ALA A 216 13.70 22.54 -5.61
CA ALA A 216 14.93 22.75 -4.88
C ALA A 216 14.95 24.16 -4.25
N GLY A 217 14.77 24.26 -2.93
CA GLY A 217 14.95 25.51 -2.19
C GLY A 217 13.77 26.04 -1.39
N ARG A 218 12.64 25.31 -1.24
CA ARG A 218 11.48 25.81 -0.46
C ARG A 218 10.89 24.88 0.59
N LEU A 219 11.41 23.68 0.79
CA LEU A 219 10.98 22.88 1.93
C LEU A 219 11.64 23.43 3.21
N PRO A 220 10.93 23.45 4.36
CA PRO A 220 11.62 23.43 5.64
C PRO A 220 12.64 22.29 5.60
N ALA A 221 13.85 22.52 6.11
CA ALA A 221 14.89 21.51 6.10
C ALA A 221 14.30 20.21 6.67
N LEU A 222 14.10 19.21 5.81
CA LEU A 222 13.71 17.88 6.28
C LEU A 222 14.71 17.49 7.37
N PRO A 223 14.27 16.84 8.46
CA PRO A 223 15.20 16.41 9.49
C PRO A 223 16.35 15.70 8.79
N ALA A 224 17.57 16.23 8.99
CA ALA A 224 18.76 15.69 8.32
C ALA A 224 18.95 14.20 8.66
N THR A 225 18.33 13.77 9.76
CA THR A 225 18.44 12.48 10.40
C THR A 225 17.23 11.58 10.13
N PRO A 226 17.44 10.35 9.62
CA PRO A 226 16.34 9.42 9.41
C PRO A 226 15.71 8.99 10.75
N THR A 227 14.39 9.11 10.85
CA THR A 227 13.64 8.65 12.01
C THR A 227 13.61 7.12 12.09
N PRO A 228 13.29 6.54 13.26
CA PRO A 228 13.04 5.10 13.35
C PRO A 228 11.98 4.62 12.35
N GLU A 229 10.92 5.39 12.13
CA GLU A 229 9.86 5.09 11.16
C GLU A 229 10.38 5.04 9.71
N ASP A 230 11.23 6.00 9.32
CA ASP A 230 11.85 6.04 7.99
C ASP A 230 12.72 4.81 7.73
N ILE A 231 13.51 4.42 8.73
CA ILE A 231 14.38 3.24 8.67
C ILE A 231 13.51 1.99 8.59
N ALA A 232 12.56 1.81 9.51
CA ALA A 232 11.69 0.63 9.54
C ALA A 232 10.96 0.45 8.20
N SER A 233 10.36 1.52 7.69
CA SER A 233 9.67 1.51 6.39
C SER A 233 10.62 1.13 5.25
N SER A 234 11.80 1.74 5.20
CA SER A 234 12.82 1.43 4.18
C SER A 234 13.31 -0.02 4.25
N LEU A 235 13.49 -0.59 5.45
CA LEU A 235 13.89 -1.98 5.62
C LEU A 235 12.79 -2.95 5.18
N VAL A 236 11.54 -2.68 5.57
CA VAL A 236 10.38 -3.52 5.24
C VAL A 236 10.04 -3.43 3.74
N ALA A 237 10.14 -2.25 3.13
CA ALA A 237 9.88 -2.06 1.70
C ALA A 237 10.83 -2.86 0.79
N ARG A 238 11.95 -3.36 1.33
CA ARG A 238 12.90 -4.23 0.61
C ARG A 238 12.50 -5.71 0.60
N ILE A 239 11.43 -6.10 1.29
CA ILE A 239 10.92 -7.47 1.27
C ILE A 239 10.39 -7.81 -0.14
N PRO A 240 10.96 -8.80 -0.84
CA PRO A 240 10.43 -9.27 -2.11
C PRO A 240 9.01 -9.83 -1.96
N GLY A 241 8.13 -9.54 -2.92
CA GLY A 241 6.73 -10.01 -2.88
C GLY A 241 5.77 -9.10 -2.09
N LEU A 242 6.28 -8.03 -1.46
CA LEU A 242 5.45 -7.15 -0.62
C LEU A 242 4.40 -6.38 -1.43
N ARG A 243 4.64 -6.05 -2.70
CA ARG A 243 3.63 -5.38 -3.53
C ARG A 243 2.53 -6.34 -3.97
N GLU A 244 2.90 -7.60 -4.19
CA GLU A 244 2.01 -8.65 -4.66
C GLU A 244 1.12 -9.18 -3.55
N ILE A 245 1.53 -9.07 -2.28
CA ILE A 245 0.72 -9.54 -1.15
C ILE A 245 -0.54 -8.68 -0.95
N THR A 246 -1.66 -9.31 -0.57
CA THR A 246 -2.88 -8.55 -0.25
C THR A 246 -2.74 -7.92 1.13
N ILE A 247 -3.47 -6.83 1.37
CA ILE A 247 -3.49 -6.18 2.69
C ILE A 247 -4.00 -7.13 3.78
N ASP A 248 -5.00 -7.96 3.50
CA ASP A 248 -5.57 -8.89 4.50
C ASP A 248 -4.53 -9.92 4.97
N GLU A 249 -3.84 -10.58 4.02
CA GLU A 249 -2.75 -11.51 4.37
C GLU A 249 -1.61 -10.79 5.10
N LEU A 250 -1.36 -9.52 4.78
CA LEU A 250 -0.31 -8.74 5.45
C LEU A 250 -0.69 -8.44 6.91
N VAL A 251 -1.96 -8.17 7.19
CA VAL A 251 -2.49 -8.00 8.55
C VAL A 251 -2.39 -9.31 9.33
N GLU A 252 -2.70 -10.45 8.70
CA GLU A 252 -2.52 -11.78 9.32
C GLU A 252 -1.04 -12.05 9.65
N ILE A 253 -0.13 -11.78 8.69
CA ILE A 253 1.31 -11.91 8.92
C ILE A 253 1.76 -11.00 10.06
N ARG A 254 1.30 -9.75 10.11
CA ARG A 254 1.62 -8.83 11.21
C ARG A 254 1.15 -9.40 12.55
N SER A 255 -0.08 -9.89 12.63
CA SER A 255 -0.63 -10.49 13.85
C SER A 255 0.20 -11.67 14.34
N ASP A 256 0.65 -12.53 13.42
CA ASP A 256 1.50 -13.68 13.76
C ASP A 256 2.92 -13.31 14.18
N LEU A 257 3.35 -12.06 13.92
CA LEU A 257 4.68 -11.55 14.23
C LEU A 257 4.70 -10.55 15.38
N ASP A 258 3.56 -10.34 16.05
CA ASP A 258 3.40 -9.32 17.10
C ASP A 258 4.43 -9.48 18.23
N ASP A 259 4.69 -10.71 18.65
CA ASP A 259 5.68 -11.05 19.70
C ASP A 259 7.10 -10.55 19.38
N TYR A 260 7.46 -10.41 18.10
CA TYR A 260 8.80 -10.00 17.66
C TYR A 260 8.88 -8.50 17.34
N LEU A 261 7.75 -7.80 17.28
CA LEU A 261 7.67 -6.43 16.83
C LEU A 261 8.38 -5.45 17.78
N ALA A 262 8.29 -5.70 19.09
CA ALA A 262 8.96 -4.86 20.10
C ALA A 262 10.49 -4.89 19.95
N ALA A 263 11.07 -6.06 19.70
CA ALA A 263 12.51 -6.23 19.49
C ALA A 263 12.98 -5.54 18.21
N PHE A 264 12.20 -5.65 17.14
CA PHE A 264 12.47 -4.95 15.87
C PHE A 264 12.45 -3.43 16.04
N ARG A 265 11.40 -2.88 16.68
CA ARG A 265 11.31 -1.44 16.94
C ARG A 265 12.49 -0.94 17.78
N ALA A 266 12.92 -1.70 18.79
CA ALA A 266 14.09 -1.36 19.60
C ALA A 266 15.37 -1.29 18.76
N GLU A 267 15.56 -2.23 17.82
CA GLU A 267 16.70 -2.22 16.91
C GLU A 267 16.69 -1.02 15.97
N VAL A 268 15.54 -0.69 15.40
CA VAL A 268 15.42 0.45 14.50
C VAL A 268 15.64 1.78 15.23
N ILE A 269 15.21 1.89 16.50
CA ILE A 269 15.56 3.04 17.36
C ILE A 269 17.07 3.12 17.60
N THR A 270 17.75 1.98 17.84
CA THR A 270 19.22 1.94 17.95
C THR A 270 19.88 2.40 16.66
N MET A 271 19.47 1.86 15.51
CA MET A 271 19.99 2.26 14.20
C MET A 271 19.79 3.76 13.93
N SER A 272 18.62 4.32 14.24
CA SER A 272 18.38 5.76 14.08
C SER A 272 19.36 6.61 14.90
N LYS A 273 19.65 6.22 16.14
CA LYS A 273 20.64 6.91 16.99
C LYS A 273 22.06 6.80 16.45
N ASP A 274 22.43 5.62 15.94
CA ASP A 274 23.76 5.39 15.39
C ASP A 274 23.96 6.20 14.09
N LEU A 275 22.98 6.18 13.19
CA LEU A 275 22.98 6.97 11.96
C LEU A 275 22.98 8.47 12.24
N ALA A 276 22.26 8.90 13.29
CA ALA A 276 22.31 10.27 13.77
C ALA A 276 23.73 10.68 14.14
N ALA A 277 24.44 9.85 14.90
CA ALA A 277 25.81 10.13 15.30
C ALA A 277 26.78 10.20 14.10
N GLU A 278 26.60 9.33 13.09
CA GLU A 278 27.43 9.31 11.88
C GLU A 278 27.25 10.54 10.97
N GLN A 279 26.04 11.10 10.89
CA GLN A 279 25.74 12.24 10.02
C GLN A 279 26.32 13.57 10.48
N HIS A 280 26.85 13.68 11.71
CA HIS A 280 27.41 14.93 12.26
C HIS A 280 28.65 15.48 11.50
N GLY A 281 29.03 14.92 10.35
CA GLY A 281 30.10 15.44 9.49
C GLY A 281 29.93 15.22 7.98
N GLY A 282 28.75 14.83 7.47
CA GLY A 282 28.59 14.43 6.07
C GLY A 282 27.34 15.01 5.36
N SER A 283 27.49 15.34 4.07
CA SER A 283 26.43 15.82 3.17
C SER A 283 25.56 14.69 2.57
N LEU A 284 25.52 13.51 3.21
CA LEU A 284 24.82 12.36 2.65
C LEU A 284 23.32 12.44 2.90
N GLU A 285 22.56 12.18 1.85
CA GLU A 285 21.11 12.10 1.93
C GLU A 285 20.68 10.92 2.83
N PRO A 286 19.58 11.05 3.61
CA PRO A 286 19.11 9.99 4.51
C PRO A 286 18.91 8.63 3.81
N VAL A 287 18.52 8.63 2.53
CA VAL A 287 18.31 7.40 1.75
C VAL A 287 19.61 6.63 1.53
N ASP A 288 20.72 7.33 1.26
CA ASP A 288 22.03 6.72 1.02
C ASP A 288 22.60 6.15 2.32
N VAL A 289 22.33 6.82 3.44
CA VAL A 289 22.72 6.38 4.77
C VAL A 289 21.99 5.09 5.15
N ILE A 290 20.67 5.02 4.92
CA ILE A 290 19.88 3.81 5.15
C ILE A 290 20.32 2.67 4.22
N ASP A 291 20.59 2.96 2.95
CA ASP A 291 21.02 1.94 1.99
C ASP A 291 22.38 1.34 2.37
N ARG A 292 23.32 2.18 2.81
CA ARG A 292 24.59 1.71 3.37
C ARG A 292 24.37 0.81 4.59
N ALA A 293 23.53 1.23 5.53
CA ALA A 293 23.23 0.44 6.73
C ALA A 293 22.58 -0.91 6.38
N TRP A 294 21.73 -0.95 5.36
CA TRP A 294 21.15 -2.19 4.84
C TRP A 294 22.24 -3.17 4.38
N HIS A 295 23.17 -2.70 3.53
CA HIS A 295 24.21 -3.55 2.96
C HIS A 295 25.27 -3.97 3.98
N ALA A 296 25.66 -3.07 4.88
CA ALA A 296 26.71 -3.30 5.87
C ALA A 296 26.23 -4.15 7.06
N ASN A 297 25.01 -3.89 7.56
CA ASN A 297 24.58 -4.42 8.86
C ASN A 297 23.39 -5.39 8.71
N VAL A 298 22.34 -5.01 7.99
CA VAL A 298 21.06 -5.77 8.00
C VAL A 298 21.11 -7.01 7.12
N SER A 299 21.45 -6.86 5.83
CA SER A 299 21.47 -7.96 4.86
C SER A 299 22.38 -9.14 5.28
N PRO A 300 23.61 -8.91 5.80
CA PRO A 300 24.45 -10.00 6.31
C PRO A 300 23.79 -10.79 7.44
N ILE A 301 23.14 -10.10 8.39
CA ILE A 301 22.43 -10.74 9.51
C ILE A 301 21.26 -11.57 9.00
N LEU A 302 20.45 -11.04 8.07
CA LEU A 302 19.33 -11.78 7.50
C LEU A 302 19.80 -13.06 6.77
N LYS A 303 20.95 -13.02 6.09
CA LYS A 303 21.57 -14.19 5.46
C LYS A 303 22.07 -15.22 6.48
N ASP A 304 22.63 -14.76 7.60
CA ASP A 304 23.05 -15.64 8.69
C ASP A 304 21.84 -16.32 9.36
N LEU A 305 20.76 -15.57 9.62
CA LEU A 305 19.50 -16.12 10.13
C LEU A 305 18.92 -17.18 9.18
N ASP A 306 18.85 -16.89 7.88
CA ASP A 306 18.40 -17.84 6.86
C ASP A 306 19.28 -19.11 6.84
N THR A 307 20.60 -18.94 6.94
CA THR A 307 21.54 -20.06 6.98
C THR A 307 21.35 -20.91 8.23
N LYS A 308 21.17 -20.30 9.40
CA LYS A 308 20.93 -21.00 10.67
C LYS A 308 19.60 -21.76 10.66
N VAL A 309 18.53 -21.15 10.15
CA VAL A 309 17.21 -21.81 9.99
C VAL A 309 17.31 -22.98 9.02
N LYS A 310 17.95 -22.80 7.85
CA LYS A 310 18.16 -23.88 6.89
C LYS A 310 18.98 -25.02 7.48
N ARG A 311 20.09 -24.74 8.16
CA ARG A 311 20.91 -25.78 8.83
C ARG A 311 20.13 -26.52 9.89
N GLY A 312 19.34 -25.82 10.71
CA GLY A 312 18.45 -26.44 11.70
C GLY A 312 17.32 -27.27 11.08
N SER A 313 16.94 -26.99 9.83
CA SER A 313 15.90 -27.72 9.11
C SER A 313 16.39 -29.02 8.45
N TYR A 314 17.70 -29.22 8.27
CA TYR A 314 18.24 -30.38 7.56
C TYR A 314 18.18 -31.68 8.40
N PRO A 315 17.40 -32.70 7.99
CA PRO A 315 17.40 -34.02 8.64
C PRO A 315 18.70 -34.81 8.40
N ARG A 316 19.62 -34.32 7.55
CA ARG A 316 20.90 -34.99 7.26
C ARG A 316 21.81 -35.17 8.47
N GLN A 317 21.72 -34.30 9.49
CA GLN A 317 22.47 -34.51 10.74
C GLN A 317 21.92 -35.68 11.58
N LEU A 318 20.62 -36.00 11.47
CA LEU A 318 20.07 -37.20 12.10
C LEU A 318 20.61 -38.46 11.39
N LEU A 319 20.68 -38.45 10.06
CA LEU A 319 21.25 -39.57 9.29
C LEU A 319 22.77 -39.74 9.51
N GLY A 320 23.52 -38.64 9.67
CA GLY A 320 24.95 -38.67 9.99
C GLY A 320 25.23 -39.23 11.38
N ALA A 321 24.44 -38.83 12.39
CA ALA A 321 24.54 -39.39 13.73
C ALA A 321 24.20 -40.89 13.77
N PHE A 322 23.28 -41.36 12.93
CA PHE A 322 23.05 -42.80 12.77
C PHE A 322 24.20 -43.51 12.05
N ALA A 323 24.81 -42.90 11.02
CA ALA A 323 25.92 -43.52 10.28
C ALA A 323 27.21 -43.64 11.12
N GLU A 324 27.51 -42.66 11.96
CA GLU A 324 28.64 -42.72 12.89
C GLU A 324 28.39 -43.71 14.04
N ASP A 325 27.15 -43.82 14.53
CA ASP A 325 26.81 -44.72 15.64
C ASP A 325 26.58 -46.19 15.20
N ILE A 326 26.37 -46.44 13.90
CA ILE A 326 26.42 -47.80 13.33
C ILE A 326 27.84 -48.38 13.42
N GLY A 327 28.89 -47.54 13.34
CA GLY A 327 30.28 -47.96 13.52
C GLY A 327 30.60 -48.43 14.94
N THR A 328 29.92 -47.87 15.95
CA THR A 328 30.05 -48.24 17.38
C THR A 328 29.08 -49.34 17.79
N GLN A 329 27.91 -49.47 17.16
CA GLN A 329 26.96 -50.57 17.44
C GLN A 329 27.28 -51.88 16.71
N ALA A 330 28.07 -51.86 15.63
CA ALA A 330 28.59 -53.08 15.00
C ALA A 330 29.48 -53.91 15.97
N ALA A 331 30.06 -53.28 17.00
CA ALA A 331 30.83 -53.96 18.04
C ALA A 331 29.97 -54.58 19.17
N SER A 332 28.67 -54.28 19.22
CA SER A 332 27.78 -54.67 20.33
C SER A 332 26.51 -55.38 19.87
N GLY A 333 26.58 -56.22 18.83
CA GLY A 333 25.63 -57.34 18.60
C GLY A 333 24.11 -57.04 18.55
N ALA A 334 23.70 -55.77 18.50
CA ALA A 334 22.31 -55.36 18.51
C ALA A 334 21.90 -54.93 17.10
N SER A 335 21.22 -55.82 16.38
CA SER A 335 20.63 -55.55 15.08
C SER A 335 19.44 -54.60 15.23
N VAL A 336 19.65 -53.30 15.00
CA VAL A 336 18.58 -52.33 14.84
C VAL A 336 18.01 -52.46 13.41
N LEU A 337 16.85 -53.11 13.28
CA LEU A 337 16.07 -53.17 12.05
C LEU A 337 15.49 -51.77 11.75
N PHE A 338 16.02 -51.10 10.73
CA PHE A 338 15.42 -49.87 10.19
C PHE A 338 14.30 -50.21 9.21
N ALA A 339 13.06 -50.09 9.67
CA ALA A 339 11.89 -49.96 8.81
C ALA A 339 11.79 -48.52 8.27
N ALA A 340 12.55 -48.23 7.21
CA ALA A 340 12.32 -47.02 6.42
C ALA A 340 11.12 -47.25 5.49
N GLY A 341 9.90 -47.01 6.00
CA GLY A 341 8.70 -46.96 5.16
C GLY A 341 7.46 -47.57 5.78
N SER A 342 6.79 -46.82 6.65
CA SER A 342 5.33 -46.83 6.82
C SER A 342 4.94 -45.83 7.92
N ALA A 343 4.53 -44.63 7.50
CA ALA A 343 3.61 -43.87 8.33
C ALA A 343 2.26 -44.61 8.33
N LEU A 344 1.62 -44.67 9.49
CA LEU A 344 0.27 -45.18 9.76
C LEU A 344 0.12 -46.70 9.97
N ALA A 345 0.35 -47.17 11.21
CA ALA A 345 -0.58 -48.05 11.94
C ALA A 345 -0.01 -48.42 13.32
N GLY A 346 -0.83 -48.30 14.37
CA GLY A 346 -0.67 -49.07 15.61
C GLY A 346 0.08 -48.38 16.76
N VAL A 347 -0.66 -47.58 17.53
CA VAL A 347 -0.33 -47.32 18.95
C VAL A 347 -0.51 -48.65 19.70
N GLY A 348 0.58 -49.33 20.03
CA GLY A 348 0.48 -50.50 20.93
C GLY A 348 1.57 -51.55 20.75
N THR A 349 2.81 -51.19 21.08
CA THR A 349 3.80 -52.03 21.79
C THR A 349 5.13 -51.27 21.84
N LEU A 350 5.26 -50.33 22.78
CA LEU A 350 6.56 -49.77 23.13
C LEU A 350 7.29 -50.79 24.01
N LEU A 351 8.27 -51.48 23.40
CA LEU A 351 9.28 -52.28 24.09
C LEU A 351 10.02 -51.41 25.13
N PRO A 352 10.25 -51.88 26.37
CA PRO A 352 11.02 -51.15 27.40
C PRO A 352 12.52 -50.97 27.07
N ALA A 353 13.01 -51.57 25.98
CA ALA A 353 14.44 -51.56 25.61
C ALA A 353 14.88 -50.31 24.81
N ALA A 354 13.96 -49.42 24.42
CA ALA A 354 14.26 -48.22 23.62
C ALA A 354 14.56 -46.95 24.46
N ALA A 355 14.78 -47.07 25.77
CA ALA A 355 15.04 -45.93 26.64
C ALA A 355 16.47 -45.36 26.53
N ALA A 356 17.45 -46.15 26.08
CA ALA A 356 18.85 -45.71 25.99
C ALA A 356 19.19 -45.02 24.65
N ALA A 357 18.50 -45.34 23.56
CA ALA A 357 18.72 -44.76 22.23
C ALA A 357 17.94 -43.46 21.98
N SER A 358 17.04 -43.05 22.89
CA SER A 358 16.26 -41.81 22.77
C SER A 358 16.98 -40.57 23.33
N VAL A 359 18.03 -40.75 24.14
CA VAL A 359 18.76 -39.63 24.76
C VAL A 359 19.47 -38.73 23.73
N PRO A 360 20.15 -39.26 22.69
CA PRO A 360 20.74 -38.42 21.64
C PRO A 360 19.67 -37.69 20.82
N PHE A 361 18.53 -38.34 20.55
CA PHE A 361 17.40 -37.73 19.84
C PHE A 361 16.78 -36.59 20.66
N LEU A 362 16.53 -36.80 21.95
CA LEU A 362 16.01 -35.77 22.85
C LEU A 362 17.01 -34.62 23.03
N ARG A 363 18.32 -34.89 23.06
CA ARG A 363 19.36 -33.83 23.10
C ARG A 363 19.44 -33.05 21.79
N ALA A 364 19.35 -33.72 20.64
CA ALA A 364 19.33 -33.07 19.32
C ALA A 364 18.04 -32.27 19.09
N LEU A 365 16.91 -32.77 19.60
CA LEU A 365 15.63 -32.04 19.60
C LEU A 365 15.70 -30.83 20.52
N ASN A 366 16.24 -30.98 21.74
CA ASN A 366 16.39 -29.89 22.69
C ASN A 366 17.40 -28.83 22.21
N SER A 367 18.52 -29.23 21.58
CA SER A 367 19.46 -28.27 20.99
C SER A 367 18.86 -27.55 19.78
N ARG A 368 17.99 -28.21 19.02
CA ARG A 368 17.24 -27.59 17.91
C ARG A 368 16.16 -26.63 18.42
N LEU A 369 15.49 -26.95 19.52
CA LEU A 369 14.53 -26.05 20.16
C LEU A 369 15.25 -24.82 20.72
N LYS A 370 16.34 -25.01 21.48
CA LYS A 370 17.17 -23.91 21.97
C LYS A 370 17.71 -23.03 20.86
N ALA A 371 18.30 -23.62 19.81
CA ALA A 371 18.81 -22.84 18.69
C ALA A 371 17.70 -22.07 17.95
N ARG A 372 16.47 -22.59 17.95
CA ARG A 372 15.30 -21.90 17.37
C ARG A 372 14.81 -20.77 18.27
N ASP A 373 14.85 -20.96 19.58
CA ASP A 373 14.50 -19.92 20.55
C ASP A 373 15.57 -18.81 20.55
N ASP A 374 16.86 -19.15 20.51
CA ASP A 374 17.97 -18.19 20.38
C ASP A 374 17.87 -17.35 19.08
N LEU A 375 17.33 -17.94 17.99
CA LEU A 375 17.09 -17.22 16.74
C LEU A 375 15.92 -16.23 16.85
N ARG A 376 14.87 -16.61 17.59
CA ARG A 376 13.68 -15.78 17.82
C ARG A 376 13.99 -14.54 18.64
N ASP A 377 14.97 -14.64 19.54
CA ASP A 377 15.43 -13.54 20.37
C ASP A 377 16.27 -12.50 19.58
N HIS A 378 16.66 -12.80 18.33
CA HIS A 378 17.38 -11.86 17.51
C HIS A 378 16.48 -10.68 17.10
N ARG A 379 16.94 -9.44 17.28
CA ARG A 379 16.10 -8.25 17.06
C ARG A 379 15.62 -8.05 15.62
N LEU A 380 16.38 -8.55 14.64
CA LEU A 380 16.00 -8.60 13.22
C LEU A 380 15.21 -9.85 12.81
N PHE A 381 14.82 -10.73 13.74
CA PHE A 381 14.05 -11.94 13.44
C PHE A 381 12.69 -11.63 12.82
N PHE A 382 12.02 -10.56 13.28
CA PHE A 382 10.78 -10.05 12.69
C PHE A 382 10.90 -9.87 11.17
N LEU A 383 11.94 -9.15 10.73
CA LEU A 383 12.15 -8.83 9.32
C LEU A 383 12.48 -10.07 8.49
N TYR A 384 13.25 -11.01 9.05
CA TYR A 384 13.52 -12.31 8.43
C TYR A 384 12.23 -13.11 8.21
N GLU A 385 11.39 -13.22 9.25
CA GLU A 385 10.20 -14.05 9.20
C GLU A 385 9.10 -13.42 8.33
N ALA A 386 8.96 -12.09 8.34
CA ALA A 386 8.11 -11.36 7.39
C ALA A 386 8.53 -11.65 5.94
N ASN A 387 9.82 -11.54 5.63
CA ASN A 387 10.37 -11.87 4.31
C ASN A 387 10.07 -13.32 3.89
N ARG A 388 10.27 -14.27 4.80
CA ARG A 388 9.99 -15.69 4.53
C ARG A 388 8.50 -15.94 4.21
N ARG A 389 7.59 -15.40 5.03
CA ARG A 389 6.14 -15.62 4.90
C ARG A 389 5.56 -14.95 3.66
N ILE A 390 5.96 -13.71 3.38
CA ILE A 390 5.54 -12.99 2.17
C ILE A 390 6.05 -13.72 0.92
N GLY A 391 7.31 -14.17 0.93
CA GLY A 391 7.87 -14.96 -0.16
C GLY A 391 7.20 -16.32 -0.35
N GLU A 392 6.62 -16.92 0.69
CA GLU A 392 5.82 -18.15 0.59
C GLU A 392 4.41 -17.88 0.05
N GLY A 393 3.76 -16.82 0.50
CA GLY A 393 2.44 -16.40 0.00
C GLY A 393 2.47 -16.07 -1.50
N SER A 394 3.50 -15.33 -1.94
CA SER A 394 3.68 -14.98 -3.36
C SER A 394 3.87 -16.19 -4.27
N ARG A 395 4.45 -17.30 -3.80
CA ARG A 395 4.65 -18.52 -4.59
C ARG A 395 3.40 -19.39 -4.75
N ARG A 396 2.37 -19.18 -3.93
CA ARG A 396 1.13 -19.98 -3.95
C ARG A 396 0.10 -19.46 -4.95
N ARG A 397 0.29 -18.23 -5.44
CA ARG A 397 -0.52 -17.63 -6.50
C ARG A 397 0.16 -17.83 -7.84
#